data_AF-A0A0E9LVY4-F1
#
_entry.id   AF-A0A0E9LVY4-F1
#
_cell.length_a   1.000
_cell.length_b   1.000
_cell.length_c   1.000
_cell.angle_alpha   90.00
_cell.angle_beta   90.00
_cell.angle_gamma   90.00
#
_symmetry.space_group_name_H-M   'P 1'
#
loop_
_entity.id
_entity.type
_entity.pdbx_description
1 polymer ?
#
loop_
_entity_poly.entity_id
_entity_poly.type
_entity_poly.pdbx_seq_one_letter_code
_entity_poly.pdbx_strand_id
1 'polypeptide(L)'
;MYVNEIKEKGAIPVLIAPIPRNSWNEEGRVPYNDASYGGWAQQIAEKHSVMFINLNHKMADAMTEMGEENVRDVIFWERDHTHTTAEGAVLSASLVVEGIRENPESALNNYLLEAYPSQAIDLFVEAAREVK
;
A
#
# COMPACT_ATOMS: atom_id res chain seq x y z
N MET A 1 9.16 -18.97 -10.00
CA MET A 1 8.77 -18.08 -8.88
C MET A 1 9.12 -16.68 -9.30
N TYR A 2 8.17 -15.76 -9.25
CA TYR A 2 8.29 -14.44 -9.90
C TYR A 2 9.56 -13.66 -9.51
N VAL A 3 9.99 -13.71 -8.24
CA VAL A 3 11.23 -13.01 -7.82
C VAL A 3 12.46 -13.51 -8.59
N ASN A 4 12.59 -14.82 -8.83
CA ASN A 4 13.71 -15.37 -9.58
C ASN A 4 13.62 -14.96 -11.06
N GLU A 5 12.43 -15.06 -11.64
CA GLU A 5 12.20 -14.70 -13.06
C GLU A 5 12.47 -13.20 -13.32
N ILE A 6 12.14 -12.32 -12.38
CA ILE A 6 12.46 -10.88 -12.44
C ILE A 6 13.98 -10.68 -12.43
N LYS A 7 14.68 -11.35 -11.50
CA LYS A 7 16.14 -11.27 -11.39
C LYS A 7 16.84 -11.83 -12.63
N GLU A 8 16.38 -12.95 -13.17
CA GLU A 8 16.90 -13.57 -14.41
C GLU A 8 16.77 -12.64 -15.62
N LYS A 9 15.75 -11.77 -15.62
CA LYS A 9 15.57 -10.73 -16.65
C LYS A 9 16.34 -9.44 -16.37
N GLY A 10 17.16 -9.39 -15.32
CA GLY A 10 17.97 -8.23 -14.95
C GLY A 10 17.19 -7.08 -14.30
N ALA A 11 15.92 -7.30 -13.91
CA ALA A 11 15.12 -6.32 -13.20
C ALA A 11 15.31 -6.42 -11.68
N ILE A 12 14.98 -5.35 -10.97
CA ILE A 12 15.09 -5.26 -9.51
C ILE A 12 13.71 -5.54 -8.89
N PRO A 13 13.48 -6.71 -8.27
CA PRO A 13 12.23 -6.99 -7.58
C PRO A 13 12.08 -6.15 -6.31
N VAL A 14 10.90 -5.59 -6.11
CA VAL A 14 10.44 -4.99 -4.85
C VAL A 14 9.18 -5.73 -4.44
N LEU A 15 9.16 -6.29 -3.23
CA LEU A 15 7.97 -6.94 -2.69
C LEU A 15 7.21 -5.98 -1.78
N ILE A 16 5.89 -5.93 -1.98
CA ILE A 16 5.00 -5.07 -1.21
C ILE A 16 3.94 -5.98 -0.60
N ALA A 17 3.77 -5.91 0.72
CA ALA A 17 2.70 -6.66 1.40
C ALA A 17 1.32 -6.14 0.94
N PRO A 18 0.29 -6.99 0.81
CA PRO A 18 -1.05 -6.50 0.55
C PRO A 18 -1.59 -5.69 1.74
N ILE A 19 -2.36 -4.64 1.45
CA ILE A 19 -3.09 -3.87 2.47
C ILE A 19 -4.00 -4.77 3.32
N PRO A 20 -4.32 -4.38 4.57
CA PRO A 20 -5.27 -5.10 5.40
C PRO A 20 -6.69 -4.98 4.82
N ARG A 21 -7.59 -5.81 5.33
CA ARG A 21 -9.04 -5.61 5.12
C ARG A 21 -9.52 -4.50 6.05
N ASN A 22 -10.64 -3.87 5.69
CA ASN A 22 -11.39 -3.03 6.62
C ASN A 22 -12.08 -3.90 7.67
N SER A 23 -11.33 -4.30 8.68
CA SER A 23 -11.77 -5.15 9.80
C SER A 23 -11.12 -4.65 11.08
N TRP A 24 -11.89 -4.60 12.16
CA TRP A 24 -11.49 -3.99 13.42
C TRP A 24 -11.63 -5.00 14.55
N ASN A 25 -10.64 -5.02 15.45
CA ASN A 25 -10.70 -5.83 16.66
C ASN A 25 -11.49 -5.10 17.77
N GLU A 26 -11.68 -5.77 18.91
CA GLU A 26 -12.41 -5.21 20.07
C GLU A 26 -11.75 -3.95 20.66
N GLU A 27 -10.47 -3.71 20.37
CA GLU A 27 -9.71 -2.54 20.80
C GLU A 27 -9.82 -1.36 19.81
N GLY A 28 -10.60 -1.51 18.73
CA GLY A 28 -10.73 -0.49 17.69
C GLY A 28 -9.47 -0.35 16.84
N ARG A 29 -8.71 -1.43 16.64
CA ARG A 29 -7.50 -1.47 15.79
C ARG A 29 -7.70 -2.36 14.58
N VAL A 30 -7.04 -2.02 13.48
CA VAL A 30 -6.95 -2.89 12.30
C VAL A 30 -5.87 -3.95 12.53
N PRO A 31 -6.20 -5.25 12.49
CA PRO A 31 -5.19 -6.30 12.69
C PRO A 31 -4.17 -6.36 11.55
N TYR A 32 -2.91 -6.60 11.91
CA TYR A 32 -1.90 -7.02 10.94
C TYR A 32 -2.17 -8.44 10.45
N ASN A 33 -1.82 -8.73 9.21
CA ASN A 33 -2.06 -10.04 8.59
C ASN A 33 -0.80 -10.93 8.55
N ASP A 34 0.09 -10.79 9.54
CA ASP A 34 1.40 -11.47 9.66
C ASP A 34 1.34 -12.99 9.60
N ALA A 35 0.25 -13.59 10.06
CA ALA A 35 0.04 -15.03 9.97
C ALA A 35 -0.35 -15.52 8.55
N SER A 36 -0.47 -14.61 7.57
CA SER A 36 -0.97 -14.86 6.23
C SER A 36 -0.17 -14.09 5.16
N TYR A 37 -0.83 -13.54 4.14
CA TYR A 37 -0.20 -12.96 2.95
C TYR A 37 0.86 -11.89 3.24
N GLY A 38 0.68 -11.02 4.24
CA GLY A 38 1.69 -10.02 4.59
C GLY A 38 2.97 -10.65 5.13
N GLY A 39 2.85 -11.56 6.11
CA GLY A 39 4.01 -12.27 6.65
C GLY A 39 4.65 -13.22 5.63
N TRP A 40 3.87 -13.85 4.75
CA TRP A 40 4.44 -14.64 3.65
C TRP A 40 5.22 -13.78 2.67
N ALA A 41 4.73 -12.58 2.33
CA ALA A 41 5.46 -11.65 1.47
C ALA A 41 6.79 -11.24 2.11
N GLN A 42 6.80 -10.97 3.42
CA GLN A 42 8.03 -10.68 4.17
C GLN A 42 9.02 -11.85 4.13
N GLN A 43 8.56 -13.08 4.42
CA GLN A 43 9.42 -14.27 4.40
C GLN A 43 10.05 -14.51 3.01
N ILE A 44 9.30 -14.28 1.93
CA ILE A 44 9.86 -14.38 0.57
C ILE A 44 10.87 -13.26 0.34
N ALA A 45 10.61 -12.04 0.81
CA ALA A 45 11.54 -10.93 0.64
C ALA A 45 12.88 -11.19 1.34
N GLU A 46 12.84 -11.68 2.58
CA GLU A 46 14.00 -12.06 3.37
C GLU A 46 14.78 -13.21 2.69
N LYS A 47 14.08 -14.30 2.33
CA LYS A 47 14.66 -15.48 1.68
C LYS A 47 15.40 -15.12 0.39
N HIS A 48 14.91 -14.14 -0.36
CA HIS A 48 15.50 -13.75 -1.63
C HIS A 48 16.36 -12.48 -1.54
N SER A 49 16.52 -11.90 -0.35
CA SER A 49 17.26 -10.66 -0.11
C SER A 49 16.84 -9.56 -1.09
N VAL A 50 15.54 -9.28 -1.14
CA VAL A 50 14.97 -8.22 -1.98
C VAL A 50 14.31 -7.16 -1.09
N MET A 51 14.20 -5.95 -1.61
CA MET A 51 13.53 -4.86 -0.90
C MET A 51 12.09 -5.24 -0.57
N PHE A 52 11.67 -4.92 0.65
CA PHE A 52 10.33 -5.17 1.16
C PHE A 52 9.70 -3.87 1.67
N ILE A 53 8.46 -3.61 1.27
CA ILE A 53 7.62 -2.55 1.82
C ILE A 53 6.46 -3.22 2.56
N ASN A 54 6.42 -3.07 3.88
CA ASN A 54 5.33 -3.58 4.70
C ASN A 54 4.10 -2.67 4.64
N LEU A 55 3.46 -2.61 3.46
CA LEU A 55 2.27 -1.80 3.25
C LEU A 55 1.08 -2.30 4.10
N ASN A 56 1.09 -3.57 4.56
CA ASN A 56 0.07 -4.07 5.48
C ASN A 56 0.09 -3.32 6.81
N HIS A 57 1.24 -3.27 7.47
CA HIS A 57 1.39 -2.58 8.76
C HIS A 57 1.13 -1.09 8.60
N LYS A 58 1.77 -0.46 7.61
CA LYS A 58 1.61 0.98 7.34
C LYS A 58 0.14 1.38 7.19
N MET A 59 -0.62 0.63 6.40
CA MET A 59 -2.04 0.92 6.17
C MET A 59 -2.89 0.59 7.41
N ALA A 60 -2.59 -0.49 8.13
CA ALA A 60 -3.29 -0.84 9.37
C ALA A 60 -3.07 0.23 10.46
N ASP A 61 -1.86 0.76 10.59
CA ASP A 61 -1.52 1.83 11.53
C ASP A 61 -2.24 3.13 11.15
N ALA A 62 -2.17 3.54 9.88
CA ALA A 62 -2.87 4.74 9.39
C ALA A 62 -4.39 4.64 9.61
N MET A 63 -4.99 3.50 9.27
CA MET A 63 -6.42 3.27 9.53
C MET A 63 -6.73 3.32 11.03
N THR A 64 -5.94 2.63 11.87
CA THR A 64 -6.14 2.62 13.32
C THR A 64 -6.07 4.03 13.92
N GLU A 65 -5.14 4.86 13.45
CA GLU A 65 -5.03 6.27 13.86
C GLU A 65 -6.24 7.10 13.41
N MET A 66 -6.76 6.87 12.20
CA MET A 66 -7.96 7.54 11.70
C MET A 66 -9.24 7.13 12.46
N GLY A 67 -9.32 5.87 12.90
CA GLY A 67 -10.51 5.28 13.52
C GLY A 67 -11.57 4.81 12.52
N GLU A 68 -12.40 3.85 12.93
CA GLU A 68 -13.34 3.12 12.05
C GLU A 68 -14.29 4.01 11.27
N GLU A 69 -14.85 5.04 11.92
CA GLU A 69 -15.81 5.96 11.28
C GLU A 69 -15.18 6.75 10.13
N ASN A 70 -13.91 7.13 10.24
CA ASN A 70 -13.19 7.90 9.21
C ASN A 70 -12.61 7.02 8.11
N VAL A 71 -12.61 5.69 8.29
CA VAL A 71 -12.20 4.73 7.27
C VAL A 71 -13.40 4.25 6.46
N ARG A 72 -14.55 4.07 7.12
CA ARG A 72 -15.78 3.60 6.49
C ARG A 72 -16.34 4.65 5.52
N ASP A 73 -16.56 4.23 4.28
CA ASP A 73 -17.03 5.05 3.15
C ASP A 73 -16.09 6.21 2.74
N VAL A 74 -14.89 6.26 3.31
CA VAL A 74 -13.85 7.25 2.97
C VAL A 74 -12.64 6.56 2.37
N ILE A 75 -12.13 5.50 3.02
CA ILE A 75 -10.94 4.74 2.58
C ILE A 75 -11.37 3.41 1.93
N PHE A 76 -12.45 2.82 2.42
CA PHE A 76 -13.10 1.63 1.85
C PHE A 76 -14.59 1.91 1.67
N TRP A 77 -15.24 1.28 0.69
CA TRP A 77 -16.69 1.41 0.53
C TRP A 77 -17.43 0.77 1.70
N GLU A 78 -18.56 1.35 2.15
CA GLU A 78 -19.29 0.87 3.34
C GLU A 78 -19.59 -0.64 3.31
N ARG A 79 -19.93 -1.17 2.13
CA ARG A 79 -20.31 -2.59 1.93
C ARG A 79 -19.18 -3.46 1.40
N ASP A 80 -17.96 -2.92 1.30
CA ASP A 80 -16.81 -3.61 0.73
C ASP A 80 -15.56 -3.43 1.61
N HIS A 81 -15.16 -4.51 2.28
CA HIS A 81 -13.99 -4.53 3.15
C HIS A 81 -12.68 -4.79 2.39
N THR A 82 -12.73 -4.92 1.07
CA THR A 82 -11.63 -5.33 0.20
C THR A 82 -11.18 -4.21 -0.74
N HIS A 83 -12.13 -3.55 -1.41
CA HIS A 83 -11.82 -2.54 -2.42
C HIS A 83 -11.83 -1.14 -1.79
N THR A 84 -10.72 -0.43 -1.94
CA THR A 84 -10.62 0.96 -1.47
C THR A 84 -11.39 1.91 -2.38
N THR A 85 -11.72 3.08 -1.83
CA THR A 85 -12.12 4.26 -2.60
C THR A 85 -10.90 4.84 -3.37
N ALA A 86 -11.10 5.94 -4.09
CA ALA A 86 -9.98 6.66 -4.71
C ALA A 86 -9.02 7.23 -3.65
N GLU A 87 -9.56 7.77 -2.58
CA GLU A 87 -8.84 8.31 -1.44
C GLU A 87 -8.02 7.22 -0.73
N GLY A 88 -8.61 6.03 -0.53
CA GLY A 88 -7.88 4.90 0.05
C GLY A 88 -6.78 4.34 -0.87
N ALA A 89 -6.97 4.41 -2.18
CA ALA A 89 -5.93 4.08 -3.15
C ALA A 89 -4.77 5.09 -3.11
N VAL A 90 -5.07 6.39 -2.97
CA VAL A 90 -4.05 7.44 -2.81
C VAL A 90 -3.28 7.29 -1.50
N LEU A 91 -3.97 7.00 -0.39
CA LEU A 91 -3.31 6.69 0.89
C LEU A 91 -2.38 5.48 0.75
N SER A 92 -2.85 4.40 0.11
CA SER A 92 -2.01 3.22 -0.13
C SER A 92 -0.76 3.57 -0.94
N ALA A 93 -0.91 4.38 -2.00
CA ALA A 93 0.22 4.82 -2.82
C ALA A 93 1.20 5.72 -2.06
N SER A 94 0.72 6.63 -1.20
CA SER A 94 1.59 7.48 -0.38
C SER A 94 2.42 6.66 0.61
N LEU A 95 1.84 5.62 1.21
CA LEU A 95 2.55 4.72 2.12
C LEU A 95 3.58 3.85 1.39
N VAL A 96 3.36 3.51 0.12
CA VAL A 96 4.40 2.89 -0.74
C VAL A 96 5.56 3.85 -0.96
N VAL A 97 5.28 5.13 -1.28
CA VAL A 97 6.33 6.15 -1.44
C VAL A 97 7.13 6.34 -0.15
N GLU A 98 6.47 6.35 1.00
CA GLU A 98 7.13 6.36 2.31
C GLU A 98 8.05 5.14 2.49
N GLY A 99 7.56 3.94 2.18
CA GLY A 99 8.38 2.72 2.21
C GLY A 99 9.58 2.76 1.25
N ILE A 100 9.47 3.45 0.11
CA ILE A 100 10.62 3.67 -0.78
C ILE A 100 11.65 4.59 -0.10
N ARG A 101 11.22 5.67 0.54
CA ARG A 101 12.08 6.64 1.21
C ARG A 101 12.79 6.06 2.43
N GLU A 102 12.17 5.12 3.14
CA GLU A 102 12.78 4.37 4.25
C GLU A 102 13.91 3.44 3.80
N ASN A 103 14.04 3.18 2.50
CA ASN A 103 15.09 2.36 1.89
C ASN A 103 16.02 3.25 1.05
N PRO A 104 16.97 3.97 1.67
CA PRO A 104 17.77 4.99 0.98
C PRO A 104 18.65 4.44 -0.15
N GLU A 105 19.02 3.16 -0.09
CA GLU A 105 19.78 2.46 -1.14
C GLU A 105 18.94 2.16 -2.40
N SER A 106 17.62 2.34 -2.34
CA SER A 106 16.74 2.11 -3.49
C SER A 106 16.93 3.20 -4.54
N ALA A 107 17.27 2.80 -5.76
CA ALA A 107 17.39 3.70 -6.90
C ALA A 107 16.07 4.42 -7.24
N LEU A 108 14.92 3.91 -6.77
CA LEU A 108 13.61 4.53 -6.93
C LEU A 108 13.53 5.93 -6.29
N ASN A 109 14.35 6.20 -5.27
CA ASN A 109 14.39 7.52 -4.63
C ASN A 109 14.73 8.65 -5.62
N ASN A 110 15.48 8.36 -6.68
CA ASN A 110 15.85 9.33 -7.72
C ASN A 110 14.67 9.70 -8.65
N TYR A 111 13.56 8.99 -8.57
CA TYR A 111 12.40 9.15 -9.45
C TYR A 111 11.14 9.60 -8.70
N LEU A 112 11.24 9.81 -7.38
CA LEU A 112 10.14 10.33 -6.60
C LEU A 112 9.98 11.83 -6.85
N LEU A 113 8.73 12.27 -6.98
CA LEU A 113 8.42 13.69 -6.94
C LEU A 113 8.71 14.25 -5.53
N GLU A 114 9.19 15.48 -5.46
CA GLU A 114 9.38 16.18 -4.18
C GLU A 114 8.05 16.34 -3.43
N ALA A 115 6.99 16.66 -4.16
CA ALA A 115 5.63 16.79 -3.63
C ALA A 115 4.60 16.17 -4.59
N TYR A 116 3.56 15.56 -4.02
CA TYR A 116 2.40 15.12 -4.78
C TYR A 116 1.60 16.36 -5.26
N PRO A 117 1.21 16.45 -6.54
CA PRO A 117 0.44 17.60 -7.02
C PRO A 117 -0.93 17.61 -6.37
N SER A 118 -1.29 18.69 -5.66
CA SER A 118 -2.53 18.78 -4.89
C SER A 118 -3.81 18.57 -5.71
N GLN A 119 -3.76 18.83 -7.02
CA GLN A 119 -4.88 18.67 -7.95
C GLN A 119 -4.89 17.32 -8.67
N ALA A 120 -3.89 16.45 -8.45
CA ALA A 120 -3.76 15.22 -9.24
C ALA A 120 -4.93 14.26 -9.04
N ILE A 121 -5.50 14.17 -7.83
CA ILE A 121 -6.67 13.32 -7.57
C ILE A 121 -7.93 13.89 -8.23
N ASP A 122 -8.15 15.20 -8.15
CA ASP A 122 -9.30 15.87 -8.76
C ASP A 122 -9.27 15.70 -10.28
N LEU A 123 -8.11 15.94 -10.88
CA LEU A 123 -7.88 15.76 -12.31
C LEU A 123 -8.09 14.30 -12.74
N PHE A 124 -7.63 13.34 -11.93
CA PHE A 124 -7.86 11.91 -12.19
C PHE A 124 -9.35 11.56 -12.14
N VAL A 125 -10.06 12.01 -11.11
CA VAL A 125 -11.50 11.76 -10.95
C VAL A 125 -12.32 12.41 -12.06
N GLU A 126 -11.96 13.63 -12.47
CA GLU A 126 -12.58 14.32 -13.60
C GLU A 126 -12.39 13.55 -14.90
N ALA A 127 -11.14 13.18 -15.23
CA ALA A 127 -10.84 12.40 -16.43
C ALA A 127 -11.55 11.04 -16.43
N ALA A 128 -11.63 10.36 -15.28
CA ALA A 128 -12.30 9.07 -15.17
C ALA A 128 -13.83 9.15 -15.40
N ARG A 129 -14.46 10.31 -15.20
CA ARG A 129 -15.89 10.52 -15.48
C ARG A 129 -16.18 10.65 -16.98
N GLU A 130 -15.24 11.17 -17.77
CA GLU A 130 -15.40 11.34 -19.21
C GLU A 130 -15.27 10.02 -20.01
N VAL A 131 -14.74 8.96 -19.38
CA VAL A 131 -14.52 7.64 -20.00
C VAL A 131 -15.74 6.70 -19.83
N LYS A 132 -16.80 7.14 -19.15
CA LYS A 132 -18.09 6.43 -19.03
C LYS A 132 -19.11 6.90 -20.06
#